data_AF-A0A959UFD0-F1
#
_entry.id   AF-A0A959UFD0-F1
#
_cell.length_a   1.000
_cell.length_b   1.000
_cell.length_c   1.000
_cell.angle_alpha   90.00
_cell.angle_beta   90.00
_cell.angle_gamma   90.00
#
_symmetry.space_group_name_H-M   'P 1'
#
loop_
_entity.id
_entity.type
_entity.pdbx_description
1 polymer ?
#
loop_
_entity_poly.entity_id
_entity_poly.type
_entity_poly.pdbx_seq_one_letter_code
_entity_poly.pdbx_strand_id
1 'polypeptide(L)'
;MLIRVLYISFILFISSPIFAQEYTYLKSTVKAGEGAYSFLERYGLGRDIATLQLFREINDLADLNLLKNKEYKLPIRVYKYNGTSIRTTIGNDDYDYAVSIQKYNEQMQSAGNRNSDYRDDLILWVPEIMPNVTQIAGKEPANPNLKGIFPIFGKDYESVELIDDRLKDEVYYIVAGHGGPDPGAIGDYGGQPLCEDEYAYDIALRLARNLLQHDATVYMINRDPNDGIRNEAVLKADKDEVCYPDLEIPLNQVRRLNQRVKAINELYSKHKIEGAKKQRAIIIHVDSRAKGQRIDMFFYHNPKSSQGKKLAETLRNTIEKKYAYHQKGRGYSGTVKPRNLHMLRETYPVAVYAELGNIRNFKDQQRFVVEDNRQAVANWLCEGILND
;
A
#
# COMPACT_ATOMS: atom_id res chain seq x y z
N MET A 1 19.16 -53.80 -63.42
CA MET A 1 18.13 -52.73 -63.27
C MET A 1 17.34 -53.05 -62.02
N LEU A 2 17.68 -52.47 -60.87
CA LEU A 2 16.98 -52.69 -59.59
C LEU A 2 16.17 -51.44 -59.25
N ILE A 3 14.86 -51.60 -59.05
CA ILE A 3 13.96 -50.53 -58.59
C ILE A 3 13.60 -50.83 -57.13
N ARG A 4 13.94 -49.91 -56.23
CA ARG A 4 13.45 -49.87 -54.84
C ARG A 4 12.14 -49.09 -54.80
N VAL A 5 11.09 -49.69 -54.25
CA VAL A 5 9.81 -49.03 -53.98
C VAL A 5 9.75 -48.67 -52.49
N LEU A 6 9.47 -47.39 -52.22
CA LEU A 6 9.35 -46.81 -50.88
C LEU A 6 7.87 -46.87 -50.44
N TYR A 7 7.58 -47.38 -49.25
CA TYR A 7 6.25 -47.30 -48.63
C TYR A 7 6.17 -46.04 -47.77
N ILE A 8 5.14 -45.21 -48.01
CA ILE A 8 4.81 -44.03 -47.18
C ILE A 8 3.48 -44.33 -46.48
N SER A 9 3.50 -44.37 -45.15
CA SER A 9 2.30 -44.49 -44.31
C SER A 9 1.65 -43.13 -44.12
N PHE A 10 0.36 -43.03 -44.44
CA PHE A 10 -0.46 -41.84 -44.22
C PHE A 10 -1.13 -41.92 -42.84
N ILE A 11 -0.83 -40.99 -41.94
CA ILE A 11 -1.53 -40.84 -40.64
C ILE A 11 -2.60 -39.76 -40.81
N LEU A 12 -3.87 -40.15 -40.73
CA LEU A 12 -5.02 -39.24 -40.67
C LEU A 12 -5.15 -38.66 -39.26
N PHE A 13 -5.01 -37.34 -39.12
CA PHE A 13 -5.42 -36.60 -37.92
C PHE A 13 -6.90 -36.21 -38.04
N ILE A 14 -7.72 -36.72 -37.12
CA ILE A 14 -9.12 -36.29 -36.95
C ILE A 14 -9.12 -35.19 -35.88
N SER A 15 -9.35 -33.94 -36.27
CA SER A 15 -9.58 -32.84 -35.34
C SER A 15 -11.03 -32.86 -34.86
N SER A 16 -11.25 -33.10 -33.57
CA SER A 16 -12.58 -32.97 -32.96
C SER A 16 -12.80 -31.52 -32.51
N PRO A 17 -13.96 -30.90 -32.80
CA PRO A 17 -14.27 -29.56 -32.30
C PRO A 17 -14.49 -29.59 -30.78
N ILE A 18 -13.89 -28.64 -30.07
CA ILE A 18 -14.06 -28.43 -28.62
C ILE A 18 -15.45 -27.82 -28.40
N PHE A 19 -16.42 -28.64 -28.01
CA PHE A 19 -17.72 -28.14 -27.52
C PHE A 19 -17.58 -27.80 -26.03
N ALA A 20 -17.82 -26.54 -25.67
CA ALA A 20 -17.97 -26.14 -24.27
C ALA A 20 -19.24 -26.79 -23.69
N GLN A 21 -19.12 -27.35 -22.49
CA GLN A 21 -20.22 -28.02 -21.78
C GLN A 21 -21.36 -27.03 -21.44
N GLU A 22 -22.62 -27.47 -21.51
CA GLU A 22 -23.77 -26.68 -21.04
C GLU A 22 -23.66 -26.38 -19.54
N TYR A 23 -24.05 -25.18 -19.13
CA TYR A 23 -24.03 -24.71 -17.75
C TYR A 23 -25.37 -24.12 -17.33
N THR A 24 -25.58 -24.02 -16.02
CA THR A 24 -26.68 -23.23 -15.44
C THR A 24 -26.12 -22.12 -14.56
N TYR A 25 -26.93 -21.12 -14.19
CA TYR A 25 -26.52 -20.16 -13.16
C TYR A 25 -26.80 -20.70 -11.76
N LEU A 26 -25.87 -20.46 -10.84
CA LEU A 26 -26.09 -20.70 -9.41
C LEU A 26 -27.28 -19.88 -8.94
N LYS A 27 -28.18 -20.47 -8.15
CA LYS A 27 -29.33 -19.76 -7.58
C LYS A 27 -29.24 -19.73 -6.06
N SER A 28 -29.65 -18.62 -5.47
CA SER A 28 -29.70 -18.47 -4.02
C SER A 28 -30.77 -17.47 -3.57
N THR A 29 -31.20 -17.63 -2.32
CA THR A 29 -32.20 -16.77 -1.67
C THR A 29 -31.54 -15.64 -0.88
N VAL A 30 -32.10 -14.44 -1.01
CA VAL A 30 -31.66 -13.24 -0.28
C VAL A 30 -32.07 -13.31 1.19
N LYS A 31 -31.13 -13.08 2.10
CA LYS A 31 -31.32 -13.08 3.56
C LYS A 31 -32.00 -11.79 4.03
N ALA A 32 -32.56 -11.81 5.25
CA ALA A 32 -33.17 -10.63 5.84
C ALA A 32 -32.13 -9.50 6.03
N GLY A 33 -32.40 -8.31 5.50
CA GLY A 33 -31.49 -7.16 5.56
C GLY A 33 -30.36 -7.18 4.52
N GLU A 34 -30.34 -8.18 3.63
CA GLU A 34 -29.35 -8.30 2.57
C GLU A 34 -29.82 -7.56 1.31
N GLY A 35 -29.02 -6.62 0.80
CA GLY A 35 -29.24 -5.95 -0.48
C GLY A 35 -28.45 -6.62 -1.61
N ALA A 36 -28.61 -6.19 -2.86
CA ALA A 36 -27.91 -6.82 -4.00
C ALA A 36 -26.38 -6.88 -3.82
N TYR A 37 -25.79 -5.82 -3.27
CA TYR A 37 -24.36 -5.77 -3.00
C TYR A 37 -23.92 -6.83 -1.99
N SER A 38 -24.53 -6.88 -0.81
CA SER A 38 -24.18 -7.86 0.22
C SER A 38 -24.55 -9.29 -0.19
N PHE A 39 -25.57 -9.46 -1.05
CA PHE A 39 -25.94 -10.74 -1.63
C PHE A 39 -24.88 -11.28 -2.60
N LEU A 40 -24.38 -10.45 -3.51
CA LEU A 40 -23.29 -10.82 -4.42
C LEU A 40 -21.98 -11.05 -3.68
N GLU A 41 -21.67 -10.18 -2.71
CA GLU A 41 -20.49 -10.26 -1.86
C GLU A 41 -20.45 -11.55 -1.04
N ARG A 42 -21.60 -12.03 -0.56
CA ARG A 42 -21.70 -13.33 0.12
C ARG A 42 -21.17 -14.48 -0.74
N TYR A 43 -21.27 -14.39 -2.06
CA TYR A 43 -20.76 -15.39 -3.01
C TYR A 43 -19.40 -15.00 -3.63
N GLY A 44 -18.69 -14.06 -2.98
CA GLY A 44 -17.35 -13.63 -3.36
C GLY A 44 -17.31 -12.83 -4.67
N LEU A 45 -18.44 -12.30 -5.14
CA LEU A 45 -18.50 -11.50 -6.37
C LEU A 45 -18.23 -10.02 -6.07
N GLY A 46 -17.60 -9.33 -7.03
CA GLY A 46 -17.17 -7.94 -6.90
C GLY A 46 -18.31 -6.91 -6.88
N ARG A 47 -17.97 -5.67 -6.48
CA ARG A 47 -18.87 -4.51 -6.49
C ARG A 47 -18.73 -3.64 -7.75
N ASP A 48 -17.99 -4.11 -8.74
CA ASP A 48 -17.77 -3.39 -9.97
C ASP A 48 -19.06 -3.31 -10.82
N ILE A 49 -19.12 -2.28 -11.66
CA ILE A 49 -20.31 -1.97 -12.47
C ILE A 49 -20.65 -3.15 -13.40
N ALA A 50 -19.66 -3.88 -13.92
CA ALA A 50 -19.89 -4.98 -14.85
C ALA A 50 -20.55 -6.18 -14.15
N THR A 51 -20.09 -6.55 -12.95
CA THR A 51 -20.72 -7.62 -12.14
C THR A 51 -22.17 -7.29 -11.78
N LEU A 52 -22.45 -6.05 -11.38
CA LEU A 52 -23.80 -5.60 -11.03
C LEU A 52 -24.72 -5.54 -12.24
N GLN A 53 -24.22 -5.09 -13.38
CA GLN A 53 -24.96 -5.06 -14.63
C GLN A 53 -25.31 -6.49 -15.07
N LEU A 54 -24.35 -7.41 -15.04
CA LEU A 54 -24.59 -8.80 -15.38
C LEU A 54 -25.62 -9.45 -14.46
N PHE A 55 -25.55 -9.19 -13.14
CA PHE A 55 -26.55 -9.68 -12.19
C PHE A 55 -27.96 -9.18 -12.49
N ARG A 56 -28.12 -7.92 -12.93
CA ARG A 56 -29.41 -7.37 -13.36
C ARG A 56 -29.91 -8.05 -14.62
N GLU A 57 -29.03 -8.23 -15.61
CA GLU A 57 -29.36 -8.82 -16.90
C GLU A 57 -29.83 -10.27 -16.75
N ILE A 58 -29.10 -11.13 -16.02
CA ILE A 58 -29.48 -12.55 -15.88
C ILE A 58 -30.78 -12.78 -15.10
N ASN A 59 -31.23 -11.78 -14.34
CA ASN A 59 -32.45 -11.81 -13.51
C ASN A 59 -33.57 -10.90 -14.03
N ASP A 60 -33.39 -10.24 -15.18
CA ASP A 60 -34.35 -9.29 -15.76
C ASP A 60 -34.78 -8.18 -14.78
N LEU A 61 -33.83 -7.57 -14.07
CA LEU A 61 -34.12 -6.58 -13.02
C LEU A 61 -34.03 -5.12 -13.51
N ALA A 62 -35.10 -4.36 -13.25
CA ALA A 62 -35.13 -2.92 -13.52
C ALA A 62 -34.15 -2.13 -12.63
N ASP A 63 -33.97 -2.53 -11.37
CA ASP A 63 -33.04 -1.94 -10.41
C ASP A 63 -32.42 -3.03 -9.49
N LEU A 64 -31.65 -2.63 -8.47
CA LEU A 64 -31.00 -3.54 -7.52
C LEU A 64 -31.80 -3.75 -6.22
N ASN A 65 -33.09 -3.43 -6.21
CA ASN A 65 -33.95 -3.64 -5.04
C ASN A 65 -34.42 -5.09 -4.98
N LEU A 66 -33.71 -5.90 -4.18
CA LEU A 66 -34.04 -7.31 -4.05
C LEU A 66 -35.18 -7.56 -3.06
N LEU A 67 -36.17 -8.32 -3.49
CA LEU A 67 -37.25 -8.83 -2.64
C LEU A 67 -36.71 -9.87 -1.67
N LYS A 68 -36.99 -9.66 -0.37
CA LYS A 68 -36.66 -10.60 0.71
C LYS A 68 -37.26 -11.97 0.43
N ASN A 69 -36.50 -13.04 0.73
CA ASN A 69 -36.89 -14.43 0.54
C ASN A 69 -37.18 -14.85 -0.92
N LYS A 70 -36.86 -14.00 -1.90
CA LYS A 70 -36.88 -14.38 -3.31
C LYS A 70 -35.54 -14.97 -3.72
N GLU A 71 -35.59 -15.97 -4.59
CA GLU A 71 -34.42 -16.60 -5.21
C GLU A 71 -34.00 -15.80 -6.45
N TYR A 72 -32.68 -15.61 -6.62
CA TYR A 72 -32.07 -14.96 -7.77
C TYR A 72 -30.93 -15.82 -8.30
N LYS A 73 -30.68 -15.71 -9.61
CA LYS A 73 -29.48 -16.25 -10.26
C LYS A 73 -28.28 -15.37 -9.91
N LEU A 74 -27.16 -15.97 -9.57
CA LEU A 74 -25.88 -15.29 -9.40
C LEU A 74 -25.08 -15.37 -10.71
N PRO A 75 -24.20 -14.39 -11.03
CA PRO A 75 -23.26 -14.42 -12.15
C PRO A 75 -22.16 -15.50 -12.04
N ILE A 76 -22.55 -16.73 -11.69
CA ILE A 76 -21.70 -17.88 -11.45
C ILE A 76 -22.29 -19.02 -12.26
N ARG A 77 -21.55 -19.47 -13.27
CA ARG A 77 -21.89 -20.64 -14.06
C ARG A 77 -21.59 -21.90 -13.26
N VAL A 78 -22.48 -22.87 -13.34
CA VAL A 78 -22.39 -24.16 -12.67
C VAL A 78 -22.22 -25.23 -13.74
N TYR A 79 -21.04 -25.83 -13.77
CA TYR A 79 -20.66 -26.93 -14.64
C TYR A 79 -20.69 -28.25 -13.86
N LYS A 80 -20.87 -29.38 -14.55
CA LYS A 80 -20.59 -30.69 -13.97
C LYS A 80 -19.12 -31.01 -14.20
N TYR A 81 -18.31 -30.99 -13.13
CA TYR A 81 -16.89 -31.30 -13.18
C TYR A 81 -16.65 -32.69 -13.77
N ASN A 82 -15.76 -32.79 -14.75
CA ASN A 82 -15.54 -34.02 -15.51
C ASN A 82 -14.59 -35.02 -14.80
N GLY A 83 -14.08 -34.67 -13.62
CA GLY A 83 -13.16 -35.50 -12.85
C GLY A 83 -11.70 -35.46 -13.32
N THR A 84 -11.39 -34.74 -14.40
CA THR A 84 -10.04 -34.67 -14.99
C THR A 84 -9.34 -33.36 -14.66
N SER A 85 -9.89 -32.24 -15.16
CA SER A 85 -9.34 -30.90 -14.87
C SER A 85 -10.38 -29.82 -15.11
N ILE A 86 -10.21 -28.66 -14.47
CA ILE A 86 -11.07 -27.49 -14.71
C ILE A 86 -11.00 -27.09 -16.19
N ARG A 87 -9.80 -27.03 -16.76
CA ARG A 87 -9.57 -26.67 -18.16
C ARG A 87 -10.41 -27.51 -19.13
N THR A 88 -10.36 -28.83 -18.96
CA THR A 88 -11.14 -29.76 -19.79
C THR A 88 -12.64 -29.77 -19.47
N THR A 89 -13.03 -29.38 -18.24
CA THR A 89 -14.45 -29.24 -17.86
C THR A 89 -15.09 -28.06 -18.60
N ILE A 90 -14.39 -26.92 -18.67
CA ILE A 90 -14.95 -25.68 -19.24
C ILE A 90 -14.53 -25.44 -20.70
N GLY A 91 -13.63 -26.25 -21.25
CA GLY A 91 -13.09 -26.07 -22.61
C GLY A 91 -12.20 -24.84 -22.75
N ASN A 92 -11.44 -24.49 -21.70
CA ASN A 92 -10.50 -23.37 -21.71
C ASN A 92 -9.12 -23.84 -21.22
N ASP A 93 -8.10 -23.73 -22.06
CA ASP A 93 -6.75 -24.23 -21.80
C ASP A 93 -5.85 -23.29 -20.98
N ASP A 94 -6.36 -22.13 -20.55
CA ASP A 94 -5.63 -21.19 -19.68
C ASP A 94 -5.43 -21.80 -18.28
N TYR A 95 -4.16 -21.99 -17.91
CA TYR A 95 -3.76 -22.55 -16.63
C TYR A 95 -4.08 -21.63 -15.45
N ASP A 96 -3.77 -20.33 -15.56
CA ASP A 96 -3.92 -19.37 -14.48
C ASP A 96 -5.41 -19.08 -14.22
N TYR A 97 -6.22 -19.05 -15.27
CA TYR A 97 -7.67 -18.98 -15.16
C TYR A 97 -8.25 -20.20 -14.45
N ALA A 98 -7.81 -21.42 -14.81
CA ALA A 98 -8.23 -22.64 -14.14
C ALA A 98 -7.82 -22.67 -12.65
N VAL A 99 -6.61 -22.20 -12.31
CA VAL A 99 -6.17 -22.04 -10.93
C VAL A 99 -7.06 -21.05 -10.18
N SER A 100 -7.48 -19.96 -10.81
CA SER A 100 -8.34 -18.96 -10.21
C SER A 100 -9.74 -19.51 -9.91
N ILE A 101 -10.29 -20.35 -10.80
CA ILE A 101 -11.56 -21.07 -10.59
C ILE A 101 -11.44 -22.08 -9.45
N GLN A 102 -10.32 -22.82 -9.38
CA GLN A 102 -10.07 -23.74 -8.27
C GLN A 102 -10.11 -22.99 -6.93
N LYS A 103 -9.35 -21.89 -6.82
CA LYS A 103 -9.30 -21.06 -5.60
C LYS A 103 -10.68 -20.54 -5.22
N TYR A 104 -11.47 -20.09 -6.19
CA TYR A 104 -12.84 -19.63 -5.96
C TYR A 104 -13.73 -20.72 -5.33
N ASN A 105 -13.71 -21.96 -5.84
CA ASN A 105 -14.53 -23.05 -5.29
C ASN A 105 -14.10 -23.44 -3.87
N GLU A 106 -12.80 -23.56 -3.64
CA GLU A 106 -12.22 -23.86 -2.32
C GLU A 106 -12.57 -22.76 -1.29
N GLN A 107 -12.61 -21.49 -1.73
CA GLN A 107 -13.05 -20.37 -0.91
C GLN A 107 -14.55 -20.45 -0.57
N MET A 108 -15.41 -20.74 -1.56
CA MET A 108 -16.87 -20.86 -1.33
C MET A 108 -17.22 -21.99 -0.36
N GLN A 109 -16.46 -23.09 -0.40
CA GLN A 109 -16.57 -24.16 0.57
C GLN A 109 -16.11 -23.71 1.97
N SER A 110 -14.92 -23.11 2.06
CA SER A 110 -14.35 -22.63 3.33
C SER A 110 -15.23 -21.57 4.01
N ALA A 111 -15.89 -20.73 3.23
CA ALA A 111 -16.85 -19.73 3.71
C ALA A 111 -18.21 -20.31 4.13
N GLY A 112 -18.44 -21.62 3.95
CA GLY A 112 -19.71 -22.28 4.26
C GLY A 112 -20.85 -21.94 3.29
N ASN A 113 -20.53 -21.32 2.14
CA ASN A 113 -21.52 -21.06 1.08
C ASN A 113 -21.75 -22.28 0.18
N ARG A 114 -20.88 -23.28 0.30
CA ARG A 114 -20.93 -24.55 -0.40
C ARG A 114 -20.64 -25.69 0.58
N ASN A 115 -21.36 -26.80 0.45
CA ASN A 115 -21.33 -27.89 1.44
C ASN A 115 -20.22 -28.94 1.21
N SER A 116 -19.65 -29.04 0.00
CA SER A 116 -18.68 -30.07 -0.39
C SER A 116 -17.65 -29.51 -1.38
N ASP A 117 -16.50 -30.17 -1.55
CA ASP A 117 -15.50 -29.81 -2.56
C ASP A 117 -16.06 -30.18 -3.95
N TYR A 118 -15.78 -29.36 -4.96
CA TYR A 118 -16.26 -29.60 -6.32
C TYR A 118 -15.72 -30.91 -6.94
N ARG A 119 -14.61 -31.43 -6.41
CA ARG A 119 -14.02 -32.70 -6.82
C ARG A 119 -14.79 -33.88 -6.26
N ASP A 120 -15.50 -33.69 -5.15
CA ASP A 120 -16.28 -34.72 -4.48
C ASP A 120 -17.72 -34.78 -5.00
N ASP A 121 -18.39 -33.63 -5.09
CA ASP A 121 -19.79 -33.55 -5.55
C ASP A 121 -19.92 -33.36 -7.08
N LEU A 122 -18.79 -33.18 -7.77
CA LEU A 122 -18.69 -32.95 -9.21
C LEU A 122 -19.42 -31.70 -9.72
N ILE A 123 -19.60 -30.67 -8.89
CA ILE A 123 -20.27 -29.42 -9.26
C ILE A 123 -19.23 -28.29 -9.32
N LEU A 124 -18.85 -27.75 -10.46
CA LEU A 124 -17.85 -26.67 -10.53
C LEU A 124 -18.53 -25.30 -10.67
N TRP A 125 -18.23 -24.36 -9.78
CA TRP A 125 -18.70 -22.98 -9.88
C TRP A 125 -17.67 -22.09 -10.56
N VAL A 126 -18.09 -21.32 -11.56
CA VAL A 126 -17.21 -20.48 -12.39
C VAL A 126 -17.82 -19.09 -12.51
N PRO A 127 -17.31 -18.08 -11.79
CA PRO A 127 -17.73 -16.70 -11.95
C PRO A 127 -17.57 -16.23 -13.40
N GLU A 128 -18.58 -15.53 -13.92
CA GLU A 128 -18.54 -14.91 -15.25
C GLU A 128 -17.46 -13.84 -15.34
N ILE A 129 -17.36 -13.04 -14.27
CA ILE A 129 -16.29 -12.08 -14.04
C ILE A 129 -15.54 -12.62 -12.82
N MET A 130 -14.29 -13.03 -13.02
CA MET A 130 -13.49 -13.53 -11.91
C MET A 130 -13.32 -12.41 -10.90
N PRO A 131 -13.77 -12.60 -9.65
CA PRO A 131 -13.50 -11.62 -8.63
C PRO A 131 -11.99 -11.51 -8.48
N ASN A 132 -11.48 -10.31 -8.22
CA ASN A 132 -10.12 -10.17 -7.74
C ASN A 132 -10.04 -10.99 -6.45
N VAL A 133 -9.47 -12.20 -6.53
CA VAL A 133 -9.39 -13.15 -5.41
C VAL A 133 -8.57 -12.56 -4.24
N THR A 134 -7.94 -11.41 -4.46
CA THR A 134 -7.25 -10.57 -3.47
C THR A 134 -8.14 -9.61 -2.68
N GLN A 135 -9.43 -9.43 -2.99
CA GLN A 135 -10.29 -8.49 -2.25
C GLN A 135 -11.73 -9.03 -2.07
N ILE A 136 -11.98 -9.71 -0.95
CA ILE A 136 -13.06 -9.44 0.03
C ILE A 136 -12.91 -10.44 1.20
N ALA A 137 -12.96 -9.89 2.42
CA ALA A 137 -12.56 -10.50 3.68
C ALA A 137 -13.26 -11.82 4.05
N GLY A 138 -12.45 -12.82 4.39
CA GLY A 138 -12.87 -14.05 5.04
C GLY A 138 -11.66 -14.93 5.38
N LYS A 139 -10.91 -14.54 6.42
CA LYS A 139 -9.73 -15.22 6.96
C LYS A 139 -8.83 -15.84 5.89
N GLU A 140 -7.92 -15.02 5.35
CA GLU A 140 -6.63 -15.56 4.93
C GLU A 140 -6.14 -16.53 6.01
N PRO A 141 -5.48 -17.67 5.66
CA PRO A 141 -4.61 -18.31 6.64
C PRO A 141 -3.74 -17.17 7.16
N ALA A 142 -3.91 -16.80 8.44
CA ALA A 142 -3.35 -15.58 8.98
C ALA A 142 -1.91 -15.53 8.48
N ASN A 143 -1.57 -14.58 7.59
CA ASN A 143 -0.19 -14.40 7.22
C ASN A 143 0.46 -14.13 8.58
N PRO A 144 1.26 -15.08 9.10
CA PRO A 144 1.68 -15.02 10.50
C PRO A 144 2.53 -13.78 10.75
N ASN A 145 3.01 -13.17 9.66
CA ASN A 145 3.79 -11.96 9.64
C ASN A 145 2.96 -10.72 9.24
N LEU A 146 1.64 -10.74 9.07
CA LEU A 146 0.91 -9.51 8.74
C LEU A 146 0.89 -8.55 9.94
N LYS A 147 1.51 -7.37 9.79
CA LYS A 147 1.42 -6.28 10.77
C LYS A 147 0.04 -5.64 10.75
N GLY A 148 -0.52 -5.47 9.55
CA GLY A 148 -1.86 -4.90 9.36
C GLY A 148 -2.08 -4.34 7.96
N ILE A 149 -3.31 -3.86 7.73
CA ILE A 149 -3.70 -3.13 6.53
C ILE A 149 -3.81 -1.65 6.87
N PHE A 150 -3.07 -0.82 6.15
CA PHE A 150 -2.92 0.62 6.36
C PHE A 150 -3.24 1.36 5.05
N PRO A 151 -4.52 1.70 4.78
CA PRO A 151 -4.94 2.32 3.52
C PRO A 151 -4.21 3.62 3.17
N ILE A 152 -3.65 4.31 4.17
CA ILE A 152 -2.84 5.54 3.99
C ILE A 152 -1.62 5.34 3.09
N PHE A 153 -1.14 4.11 2.88
CA PHE A 153 -0.03 3.85 1.97
C PHE A 153 -0.46 3.69 0.50
N GLY A 154 -1.77 3.69 0.22
CA GLY A 154 -2.31 3.39 -1.10
C GLY A 154 -2.42 1.89 -1.36
N LYS A 155 -3.27 1.51 -2.32
CA LYS A 155 -3.67 0.11 -2.55
C LYS A 155 -2.51 -0.86 -2.75
N ASP A 156 -1.45 -0.43 -3.42
CA ASP A 156 -0.30 -1.28 -3.73
C ASP A 156 0.60 -1.51 -2.51
N TYR A 157 0.48 -0.67 -1.47
CA TYR A 157 1.35 -0.67 -0.29
C TYR A 157 0.60 -0.81 1.05
N GLU A 158 -0.74 -0.89 1.02
CA GLU A 158 -1.59 -0.92 2.22
C GLU A 158 -1.35 -2.17 3.08
N SER A 159 -0.98 -3.30 2.48
CA SER A 159 -0.58 -4.48 3.22
C SER A 159 0.86 -4.35 3.71
N VAL A 160 1.04 -4.45 5.03
CA VAL A 160 2.34 -4.35 5.69
C VAL A 160 2.66 -5.67 6.39
N GLU A 161 3.73 -6.30 5.96
CA GLU A 161 4.28 -7.51 6.57
C GLU A 161 5.42 -7.17 7.53
N LEU A 162 5.42 -7.81 8.69
CA LEU A 162 6.49 -7.89 9.66
C LEU A 162 7.71 -8.57 9.04
N ILE A 163 8.85 -7.91 9.21
CA ILE A 163 10.19 -8.44 8.97
C ILE A 163 10.75 -8.98 10.28
N ASP A 164 10.62 -8.21 11.36
CA ASP A 164 11.05 -8.55 12.72
C ASP A 164 10.29 -7.71 13.75
N ASP A 165 10.61 -7.90 15.04
CA ASP A 165 10.00 -7.19 16.17
C ASP A 165 10.95 -6.21 16.86
N ARG A 166 12.00 -5.75 16.16
CA ARG A 166 13.08 -4.93 16.77
C ARG A 166 12.60 -3.60 17.35
N LEU A 167 11.49 -3.05 16.85
CA LEU A 167 10.88 -1.81 17.33
C LEU A 167 9.58 -2.05 18.10
N LYS A 168 9.32 -3.28 18.55
CA LYS A 168 8.15 -3.61 19.36
C LYS A 168 8.09 -2.77 20.63
N ASP A 169 6.90 -2.24 20.91
CA ASP A 169 6.61 -1.29 22.00
C ASP A 169 7.32 0.07 21.86
N GLU A 170 7.89 0.39 20.69
CA GLU A 170 8.39 1.73 20.36
C GLU A 170 7.37 2.50 19.51
N VAL A 171 7.27 3.81 19.73
CA VAL A 171 6.29 4.69 19.09
C VAL A 171 6.97 5.81 18.31
N TYR A 172 6.57 5.98 17.05
CA TYR A 172 7.14 6.99 16.16
C TYR A 172 6.07 7.95 15.64
N TYR A 173 6.37 9.24 15.74
CA TYR A 173 5.56 10.33 15.21
C TYR A 173 6.27 10.90 13.97
N ILE A 174 5.78 10.54 12.79
CA ILE A 174 6.37 10.96 11.53
C ILE A 174 5.64 12.21 11.05
N VAL A 175 6.39 13.30 10.88
CA VAL A 175 5.87 14.61 10.47
C VAL A 175 6.44 14.93 9.11
N ALA A 176 5.59 14.94 8.08
CA ALA A 176 5.93 15.60 6.82
C ALA A 176 5.85 17.12 7.02
N GLY A 177 6.91 17.82 6.62
CA GLY A 177 6.94 19.28 6.63
C GLY A 177 5.79 19.87 5.83
N HIS A 178 5.36 21.09 6.18
CA HIS A 178 4.38 21.81 5.35
C HIS A 178 3.05 21.02 5.17
N GLY A 179 2.38 21.13 4.03
CA GLY A 179 1.09 20.49 3.74
C GLY A 179 -0.12 21.36 4.05
N GLY A 180 -1.24 21.01 3.43
CA GLY A 180 -2.46 21.77 3.41
C GLY A 180 -2.26 23.07 2.63
N PRO A 181 -2.51 24.25 3.22
CA PRO A 181 -2.37 25.50 2.49
C PRO A 181 -0.92 25.94 2.20
N ASP A 182 0.09 25.19 2.66
CA ASP A 182 1.50 25.56 2.64
C ASP A 182 2.29 24.51 1.85
N PRO A 183 2.70 24.79 0.59
CA PRO A 183 3.44 23.82 -0.24
C PRO A 183 4.93 23.68 0.13
N GLY A 184 5.39 24.44 1.13
CA GLY A 184 6.79 24.59 1.42
C GLY A 184 7.58 25.19 0.25
N ALA A 185 8.84 24.79 0.13
CA ALA A 185 9.68 25.21 -0.98
C ALA A 185 9.19 24.60 -2.31
N ILE A 186 9.22 25.41 -3.37
CA ILE A 186 8.86 24.98 -4.72
C ILE A 186 10.12 24.95 -5.60
N GLY A 187 10.49 23.76 -6.06
CA GLY A 187 11.48 23.51 -7.11
C GLY A 187 10.87 23.53 -8.51
N ASP A 188 11.73 23.42 -9.52
CA ASP A 188 11.33 23.28 -10.93
C ASP A 188 12.04 22.07 -11.53
N TYR A 189 11.28 21.19 -12.19
CA TYR A 189 11.80 20.01 -12.88
C TYR A 189 11.18 19.92 -14.26
N GLY A 190 11.94 20.34 -15.28
CA GLY A 190 11.44 20.34 -16.67
C GLY A 190 10.22 21.24 -16.88
N GLY A 191 10.14 22.37 -16.15
CA GLY A 191 8.98 23.28 -16.20
C GLY A 191 7.79 22.86 -15.33
N GLN A 192 7.89 21.74 -14.61
CA GLN A 192 6.87 21.29 -13.65
C GLN A 192 7.27 21.68 -12.23
N PRO A 193 6.33 22.17 -11.40
CA PRO A 193 6.61 22.51 -10.01
C PRO A 193 6.88 21.24 -9.18
N LEU A 194 7.89 21.32 -8.30
CA LEU A 194 8.14 20.32 -7.27
C LEU A 194 7.83 20.94 -5.91
N CYS A 195 6.71 20.60 -5.27
CA CYS A 195 6.37 21.11 -3.95
C CYS A 195 7.01 20.24 -2.85
N GLU A 196 7.55 20.88 -1.82
CA GLU A 196 8.29 20.22 -0.75
C GLU A 196 7.42 19.25 0.05
N ASP A 197 6.20 19.66 0.37
CA ASP A 197 5.22 18.86 1.10
C ASP A 197 4.97 17.51 0.43
N GLU A 198 4.75 17.49 -0.88
CA GLU A 198 4.48 16.26 -1.64
C GLU A 198 5.58 15.21 -1.49
N TYR A 199 6.84 15.63 -1.65
CA TYR A 199 7.98 14.72 -1.57
C TYR A 199 8.37 14.38 -0.12
N ALA A 200 8.21 15.34 0.81
CA ALA A 200 8.37 15.06 2.23
C ALA A 200 7.33 14.05 2.71
N TYR A 201 6.09 14.14 2.22
CA TYR A 201 4.99 13.25 2.54
C TYR A 201 5.20 11.84 2.00
N ASP A 202 5.56 11.69 0.71
CA ASP A 202 5.84 10.37 0.12
C ASP A 202 6.98 9.64 0.86
N ILE A 203 8.09 10.34 1.15
CA ILE A 203 9.22 9.75 1.89
C ILE A 203 8.83 9.44 3.34
N ALA A 204 7.98 10.28 3.96
CA ALA A 204 7.45 10.02 5.29
C ALA A 204 6.55 8.78 5.33
N LEU A 205 5.69 8.56 4.33
CA LEU A 205 4.89 7.34 4.19
C LEU A 205 5.76 6.10 4.03
N ARG A 206 6.77 6.16 3.16
CA ARG A 206 7.74 5.07 2.96
C ARG A 206 8.49 4.74 4.26
N LEU A 207 8.92 5.75 5.01
CA LEU A 207 9.56 5.55 6.31
C LEU A 207 8.58 4.94 7.32
N ALA A 208 7.36 5.46 7.41
CA ALA A 208 6.34 4.95 8.33
C ALA A 208 6.04 3.47 8.04
N ARG A 209 5.89 3.12 6.77
CA ARG A 209 5.72 1.72 6.33
C ARG A 209 6.89 0.85 6.78
N ASN A 210 8.13 1.26 6.52
CA ASN A 210 9.32 0.51 6.95
C ASN A 210 9.35 0.29 8.46
N LEU A 211 9.03 1.31 9.27
CA LEU A 211 9.01 1.18 10.74
C LEU A 211 7.94 0.21 11.22
N LEU A 212 6.76 0.20 10.59
CA LEU A 212 5.70 -0.78 10.88
C LEU A 212 6.15 -2.21 10.57
N GLN A 213 6.96 -2.42 9.53
CA GLN A 213 7.54 -3.75 9.23
C GLN A 213 8.48 -4.25 10.34
N HIS A 214 8.99 -3.37 11.20
CA HIS A 214 9.81 -3.73 12.37
C HIS A 214 9.03 -3.74 13.69
N ASP A 215 7.70 -3.90 13.60
CA ASP A 215 6.74 -3.97 14.72
C ASP A 215 6.58 -2.68 15.54
N ALA A 216 7.01 -1.52 15.01
CA ALA A 216 6.75 -0.24 15.66
C ALA A 216 5.26 0.11 15.69
N THR A 217 4.89 1.02 16.60
CA THR A 217 3.64 1.80 16.48
C THR A 217 3.97 3.13 15.80
N VAL A 218 3.29 3.48 14.71
CA VAL A 218 3.63 4.67 13.92
C VAL A 218 2.41 5.55 13.68
N TYR A 219 2.58 6.85 13.86
CA TYR A 219 1.58 7.88 13.58
C TYR A 219 2.11 8.84 12.52
N MET A 220 1.38 8.93 11.40
CA MET A 220 1.53 10.03 10.45
C MET A 220 0.79 11.24 11.00
N ILE A 221 1.53 12.32 11.28
CA ILE A 221 0.97 13.54 11.89
C ILE A 221 0.33 14.45 10.83
N ASN A 222 0.93 14.51 9.65
CA ASN A 222 0.29 15.03 8.44
C ASN A 222 -0.27 13.82 7.69
N ARG A 223 -1.49 13.92 7.16
CA ARG A 223 -2.17 12.84 6.43
C ARG A 223 -2.88 13.43 5.23
N ASP A 224 -2.76 12.77 4.10
CA ASP A 224 -3.58 13.05 2.93
C ASP A 224 -4.70 12.01 2.82
N PRO A 225 -5.96 12.40 2.56
CA PRO A 225 -7.06 11.44 2.43
C PRO A 225 -7.02 10.63 1.12
N ASN A 226 -6.30 11.11 0.11
CA ASN A 226 -6.36 10.61 -1.26
C ASN A 226 -4.98 10.24 -1.85
N ASP A 227 -3.89 10.72 -1.25
CA ASP A 227 -2.52 10.42 -1.66
C ASP A 227 -1.82 9.38 -0.76
N GLY A 228 -1.46 8.26 -1.38
CA GLY A 228 -0.63 7.22 -0.79
C GLY A 228 0.85 7.33 -1.17
N ILE A 229 1.56 6.20 -1.11
CA ILE A 229 2.90 6.10 -1.69
C ILE A 229 2.77 6.18 -3.21
N ARG A 230 3.48 7.12 -3.84
CA ARG A 230 3.38 7.47 -5.26
C ARG A 230 4.68 7.12 -5.99
N ASN A 231 4.57 6.75 -7.26
CA ASN A 231 5.70 6.26 -8.07
C ASN A 231 6.12 7.23 -9.18
N GLU A 232 5.34 8.30 -9.36
CA GLU A 232 5.58 9.34 -10.35
C GLU A 232 6.82 10.17 -9.99
N ALA A 233 7.48 10.70 -11.03
CA ALA A 233 8.60 11.61 -10.85
C ALA A 233 8.16 12.99 -10.34
N VAL A 234 7.09 13.52 -10.93
CA VAL A 234 6.43 14.77 -10.54
C VAL A 234 5.16 14.41 -9.78
N LEU A 235 5.15 14.69 -8.48
CA LEU A 235 3.98 14.48 -7.63
C LEU A 235 3.05 15.69 -7.79
N LYS A 236 1.76 15.42 -8.03
CA LYS A 236 0.78 16.49 -8.24
C LYS A 236 0.58 17.20 -6.90
N ALA A 237 0.70 18.53 -6.92
CA ALA A 237 0.44 19.33 -5.73
C ALA A 237 -1.07 19.41 -5.43
N ASP A 238 -1.44 19.24 -4.18
CA ASP A 238 -2.75 19.62 -3.65
C ASP A 238 -2.62 20.32 -2.29
N LYS A 239 -3.71 20.33 -1.50
CA LYS A 239 -3.86 21.14 -0.28
C LYS A 239 -4.83 20.52 0.73
N ASP A 240 -5.26 19.28 0.54
CA ASP A 240 -6.26 18.63 1.38
C ASP A 240 -5.67 17.79 2.51
N GLU A 241 -4.36 17.93 2.77
CA GLU A 241 -3.75 17.32 3.92
C GLU A 241 -4.34 17.85 5.23
N VAL A 242 -4.57 16.91 6.13
CA VAL A 242 -5.08 17.12 7.48
C VAL A 242 -4.00 16.79 8.50
N CYS A 243 -4.06 17.46 9.64
CA CYS A 243 -3.31 17.09 10.82
C CYS A 243 -4.04 15.96 11.56
N TYR A 244 -3.31 14.99 12.10
CA TYR A 244 -3.86 13.91 12.91
C TYR A 244 -4.79 14.44 14.03
N PRO A 245 -5.95 13.80 14.30
CA PRO A 245 -6.45 12.63 13.58
C PRO A 245 -6.96 12.95 12.18
N ASP A 246 -7.79 13.97 11.99
CA ASP A 246 -8.33 14.41 10.70
C ASP A 246 -8.77 15.89 10.77
N LEU A 247 -7.89 16.76 11.29
CA LEU A 247 -8.14 18.20 11.46
C LEU A 247 -7.56 19.01 10.31
N GLU A 248 -8.38 19.85 9.68
CA GLU A 248 -7.92 20.80 8.66
C GLU A 248 -6.70 21.61 9.14
N ILE A 249 -5.71 21.75 8.27
CA ILE A 249 -4.46 22.46 8.57
C ILE A 249 -4.67 23.98 8.43
N PRO A 250 -4.46 24.79 9.49
CA PRO A 250 -4.69 26.24 9.43
C PRO A 250 -3.78 27.00 8.45
N LEU A 251 -4.28 28.11 7.89
CA LEU A 251 -3.45 29.05 7.10
C LEU A 251 -2.33 29.73 7.92
N ASN A 252 -2.50 29.89 9.23
CA ASN A 252 -1.50 30.54 10.08
C ASN A 252 -0.42 29.54 10.53
N GLN A 253 0.85 29.86 10.23
CA GLN A 253 2.01 29.00 10.53
C GLN A 253 2.10 28.56 12.00
N VAL A 254 1.94 29.50 12.95
CA VAL A 254 2.05 29.19 14.39
C VAL A 254 0.91 28.26 14.81
N ARG A 255 -0.30 28.46 14.30
CA ARG A 255 -1.44 27.57 14.56
C ARG A 255 -1.21 26.17 14.00
N ARG A 256 -0.67 26.03 12.78
CA ARG A 256 -0.29 24.72 12.22
C ARG A 256 0.71 23.99 13.09
N LEU A 257 1.78 24.68 13.49
CA LEU A 257 2.85 24.09 14.31
C LEU A 257 2.30 23.63 15.67
N ASN A 258 1.51 24.49 16.33
CA ASN A 258 0.87 24.15 17.61
C ASN A 258 -0.12 22.97 17.47
N GLN A 259 -0.83 22.87 16.35
CA GLN A 259 -1.75 21.76 16.08
C GLN A 259 -1.00 20.42 16.01
N ARG A 260 0.13 20.36 15.29
CA ARG A 260 0.97 19.15 15.21
C ARG A 260 1.58 18.81 16.56
N VAL A 261 2.09 19.81 17.29
CA VAL A 261 2.61 19.63 18.65
C VAL A 261 1.54 19.04 19.57
N LYS A 262 0.31 19.58 19.53
CA LYS A 262 -0.81 19.09 20.32
C LYS A 262 -1.09 17.62 20.03
N ALA A 263 -1.23 17.25 18.75
CA ALA A 263 -1.47 15.86 18.34
C ALA A 263 -0.37 14.92 18.85
N ILE A 264 0.90 15.28 18.65
CA ILE A 264 2.05 14.49 19.12
C ILE A 264 2.06 14.36 20.65
N ASN A 265 1.83 15.45 21.39
CA ASN A 265 1.92 15.45 22.85
C ASN A 265 0.76 14.68 23.52
N GLU A 266 -0.43 14.71 22.93
CA GLU A 266 -1.57 13.90 23.37
C GLU A 266 -1.28 12.41 23.16
N LEU A 267 -0.81 12.02 21.96
CA LEU A 267 -0.41 10.64 21.68
C LEU A 267 0.75 10.19 22.58
N TYR A 268 1.76 11.04 22.77
CA TYR A 268 2.90 10.74 23.63
C TYR A 268 2.47 10.44 25.06
N SER A 269 1.58 11.27 25.60
CA SER A 269 1.07 11.10 26.96
C SER A 269 0.27 9.80 27.09
N LYS A 270 -0.56 9.47 26.09
CA LYS A 270 -1.28 8.19 26.02
C LYS A 270 -0.30 7.00 26.04
N HIS A 271 0.65 6.96 25.10
CA HIS A 271 1.59 5.84 24.96
C HIS A 271 2.55 5.71 26.13
N LYS A 272 2.85 6.82 26.81
CA LYS A 272 3.63 6.80 28.05
C LYS A 272 2.88 6.07 29.17
N ILE A 273 1.56 6.23 29.26
CA ILE A 273 0.71 5.51 30.22
C ILE A 273 0.57 4.04 29.83
N GLU A 274 0.48 3.74 28.53
CA GLU A 274 0.39 2.38 27.98
C GLU A 274 1.71 1.59 28.04
N GLY A 275 2.81 2.22 28.46
CA GLY A 275 4.09 1.55 28.73
C GLY A 275 5.07 1.49 27.54
N ALA A 276 4.94 2.39 26.57
CA ALA A 276 5.87 2.47 25.44
C ALA A 276 7.35 2.59 25.91
N LYS A 277 8.23 1.73 25.36
CA LYS A 277 9.66 1.66 25.72
C LYS A 277 10.44 2.88 25.23
N LYS A 278 10.13 3.33 24.02
CA LYS A 278 10.78 4.47 23.37
C LYS A 278 9.74 5.22 22.56
N GLN A 279 9.85 6.55 22.55
CA GLN A 279 9.03 7.38 21.69
C GLN A 279 9.88 8.45 21.01
N ARG A 280 9.74 8.60 19.69
CA ARG A 280 10.51 9.54 18.86
C ARG A 280 9.61 10.32 17.92
N ALA A 281 9.94 11.59 17.68
CA ALA A 281 9.36 12.38 16.59
C ALA A 281 10.40 12.60 15.49
N ILE A 282 10.06 12.28 14.25
CA ILE A 282 10.90 12.44 13.07
C ILE A 282 10.24 13.46 12.15
N ILE A 283 10.82 14.65 12.05
CA ILE A 283 10.31 15.73 11.20
C ILE A 283 11.11 15.73 9.90
N ILE A 284 10.44 15.59 8.77
CA ILE A 284 11.05 15.44 7.45
C ILE A 284 10.73 16.66 6.59
N HIS A 285 11.75 17.29 6.03
CA HIS A 285 11.65 18.45 5.15
C HIS A 285 12.56 18.31 3.93
N VAL A 286 12.30 19.16 2.94
CA VAL A 286 13.16 19.32 1.78
C VAL A 286 13.61 20.78 1.68
N ASP A 287 14.83 21.05 2.15
CA ASP A 287 15.43 22.38 2.14
C ASP A 287 15.46 23.03 0.75
N SER A 288 15.65 24.35 0.78
CA SER A 288 15.77 25.18 -0.41
C SER A 288 16.95 26.12 -0.29
N ARG A 289 17.90 25.98 -1.23
CA ARG A 289 19.10 26.83 -1.33
C ARG A 289 19.21 27.43 -2.72
N ALA A 290 20.29 28.17 -2.97
CA ALA A 290 20.61 28.63 -4.33
C ALA A 290 20.67 27.42 -5.29
N LYS A 291 20.21 27.60 -6.54
CA LYS A 291 20.09 26.49 -7.53
C LYS A 291 21.39 25.69 -7.71
N GLY A 292 22.54 26.38 -7.70
CA GLY A 292 23.86 25.74 -7.85
C GLY A 292 24.37 25.02 -6.60
N GLN A 293 23.75 25.21 -5.44
CA GLN A 293 24.20 24.66 -4.18
C GLN A 293 23.64 23.25 -3.97
N ARG A 294 24.52 22.25 -4.01
CA ARG A 294 24.20 20.89 -3.60
C ARG A 294 24.30 20.77 -2.08
N ILE A 295 23.36 20.07 -1.44
CA ILE A 295 23.42 19.76 -0.02
C ILE A 295 23.14 18.27 0.22
N ASP A 296 23.90 17.68 1.12
CA ASP A 296 23.58 16.35 1.62
C ASP A 296 22.51 16.41 2.69
N MET A 297 21.89 15.26 2.96
CA MET A 297 20.96 15.13 4.07
C MET A 297 21.63 15.61 5.36
N PHE A 298 20.97 16.48 6.10
CA PHE A 298 21.49 16.98 7.37
C PHE A 298 20.39 17.04 8.42
N PHE A 299 20.79 17.12 9.68
CA PHE A 299 19.90 16.93 10.80
C PHE A 299 20.03 18.04 11.83
N TYR A 300 18.89 18.40 12.43
CA TYR A 300 18.84 19.27 13.59
C TYR A 300 18.27 18.55 14.81
N HIS A 301 18.72 18.98 15.98
CA HIS A 301 18.19 18.53 17.26
C HIS A 301 17.93 19.73 18.18
N ASN A 302 17.11 19.54 19.21
CA ASN A 302 16.94 20.52 20.26
C ASN A 302 18.28 20.70 21.01
N PRO A 303 18.80 21.94 21.19
CA PRO A 303 20.06 22.19 21.89
C PRO A 303 20.11 21.61 23.31
N LYS A 304 18.95 21.44 23.96
CA LYS A 304 18.82 20.91 25.32
C LYS A 304 18.64 19.38 25.37
N SER A 305 18.57 18.69 24.22
CA SER A 305 18.32 17.25 24.15
C SER A 305 19.57 16.49 23.71
N SER A 306 20.27 15.87 24.67
CA SER A 306 21.41 14.98 24.39
C SER A 306 20.97 13.72 23.63
N GLN A 307 19.80 13.18 23.94
CA GLN A 307 19.21 12.05 23.21
C GLN A 307 18.86 12.43 21.77
N GLY A 308 18.31 13.64 21.55
CA GLY A 308 18.04 14.13 20.20
C GLY A 308 19.32 14.32 19.38
N LYS A 309 20.40 14.77 20.02
CA LYS A 309 21.72 14.83 19.40
C LYS A 309 22.22 13.43 19.00
N LYS A 310 22.15 12.45 19.92
CA LYS A 310 22.55 11.06 19.65
C LYS A 310 21.77 10.46 18.47
N LEU A 311 20.44 10.63 18.44
CA LEU A 311 19.60 10.15 17.34
C LEU A 311 20.02 10.81 16.00
N ALA A 312 20.19 12.13 15.98
CA ALA A 312 20.62 12.86 14.79
C ALA A 312 22.00 12.41 14.28
N GLU A 313 22.95 12.18 15.18
CA GLU A 313 24.29 11.65 14.84
C GLU A 313 24.20 10.22 14.30
N THR A 314 23.35 9.37 14.88
CA THR A 314 23.13 7.99 14.43
C THR A 314 22.55 7.94 13.02
N LEU A 315 21.53 8.76 12.74
CA LEU A 315 20.96 8.91 11.40
C LEU A 315 22.03 9.40 10.41
N ARG A 316 22.71 10.51 10.73
CA ARG A 316 23.76 11.09 9.88
C ARG A 316 24.86 10.10 9.54
N ASN A 317 25.34 9.34 10.54
CA ASN A 317 26.39 8.34 10.35
C ASN A 317 25.92 7.15 9.51
N THR A 318 24.65 6.76 9.63
CA THR A 318 24.05 5.73 8.78
C THR A 318 24.01 6.21 7.33
N ILE A 319 23.54 7.44 7.07
CA ILE A 319 23.54 8.02 5.73
C ILE A 319 24.96 8.10 5.15
N GLU A 320 25.94 8.55 5.93
CA GLU A 320 27.34 8.63 5.49
C GLU A 320 27.86 7.27 4.99
N LYS A 321 27.58 6.19 5.73
CA LYS A 321 27.94 4.81 5.33
C LYS A 321 27.24 4.39 4.04
N LYS A 322 25.96 4.74 3.87
CA LYS A 322 25.20 4.42 2.65
C LYS A 322 25.72 5.18 1.44
N TYR A 323 26.08 6.44 1.60
CA TYR A 323 26.76 7.20 0.54
C TYR A 323 28.10 6.58 0.18
N ALA A 324 28.92 6.18 1.16
CA ALA A 324 30.20 5.54 0.90
C ALA A 324 30.05 4.22 0.12
N TYR A 325 28.99 3.45 0.38
CA TYR A 325 28.70 2.19 -0.30
C TYR A 325 28.12 2.39 -1.71
N HIS A 326 27.06 3.20 -1.84
CA HIS A 326 26.30 3.35 -3.09
C HIS A 326 26.85 4.44 -4.03
N GLN A 327 27.61 5.42 -3.53
CA GLN A 327 28.14 6.55 -4.30
C GLN A 327 29.66 6.71 -4.07
N LYS A 328 30.42 5.65 -4.37
CA LYS A 328 31.89 5.62 -4.21
C LYS A 328 32.55 6.87 -4.80
N GLY A 329 33.37 7.55 -4.00
CA GLY A 329 34.12 8.75 -4.40
C GLY A 329 33.35 10.07 -4.38
N ARG A 330 32.02 10.07 -4.19
CA ARG A 330 31.22 11.30 -4.12
C ARG A 330 31.39 12.05 -2.78
N GLY A 331 31.70 11.32 -1.71
CA GLY A 331 31.79 11.83 -0.33
C GLY A 331 30.43 12.12 0.31
N TYR A 332 30.42 12.55 1.56
CA TYR A 332 29.22 13.00 2.28
C TYR A 332 29.58 14.12 3.26
N SER A 333 28.84 15.23 3.23
CA SER A 333 29.08 16.43 4.03
C SER A 333 27.89 16.83 4.89
N GLY A 334 26.93 15.92 5.08
CA GLY A 334 25.78 16.12 5.95
C GLY A 334 26.18 16.38 7.40
N THR A 335 25.53 17.36 8.04
CA THR A 335 25.88 17.83 9.39
C THR A 335 24.79 17.54 10.41
N VAL A 336 25.17 17.50 11.68
CA VAL A 336 24.24 17.59 12.82
C VAL A 336 24.44 18.93 13.50
N LYS A 337 23.37 19.71 13.70
CA LYS A 337 23.46 21.01 14.39
C LYS A 337 22.32 21.22 15.40
N PRO A 338 22.55 21.91 16.52
CA PRO A 338 21.49 22.31 17.43
C PRO A 338 20.64 23.43 16.81
N ARG A 339 19.31 23.36 16.92
CA ARG A 339 18.39 24.43 16.52
C ARG A 339 17.20 24.55 17.46
N ASN A 340 16.81 25.77 17.77
CA ASN A 340 15.62 26.08 18.58
C ASN A 340 14.33 26.12 17.73
N LEU A 341 14.09 25.11 16.89
CA LEU A 341 12.88 25.03 16.06
C LEU A 341 11.66 24.69 16.92
N HIS A 342 10.48 25.17 16.53
CA HIS A 342 9.25 24.99 17.30
C HIS A 342 8.93 23.51 17.55
N MET A 343 8.88 22.68 16.50
CA MET A 343 8.62 21.25 16.64
C MET A 343 9.64 20.56 17.56
N LEU A 344 10.94 20.89 17.44
CA LEU A 344 11.98 20.31 18.30
C LEU A 344 11.88 20.76 19.77
N ARG A 345 11.32 21.95 20.02
CA ARG A 345 11.24 22.55 21.36
C ARG A 345 9.98 22.12 22.10
N GLU A 346 8.84 22.08 21.42
CA GLU A 346 7.53 21.99 22.07
C GLU A 346 6.96 20.55 22.11
N THR A 347 7.49 19.62 21.31
CA THR A 347 7.09 18.21 21.41
C THR A 347 7.74 17.52 22.61
N TYR A 348 6.98 16.70 23.33
CA TYR A 348 7.46 15.88 24.44
C TYR A 348 8.43 14.74 24.07
N PRO A 349 8.22 13.95 23.00
CA PRO A 349 9.18 12.92 22.61
C PRO A 349 10.53 13.52 22.20
N VAL A 350 11.57 12.68 22.25
CA VAL A 350 12.87 13.03 21.64
C VAL A 350 12.65 13.22 20.13
N ALA A 351 13.03 14.38 19.61
CA ALA A 351 12.76 14.77 18.24
C ALA A 351 14.03 15.03 17.43
N VAL A 352 13.98 14.71 16.14
CA VAL A 352 15.00 15.07 15.14
C VAL A 352 14.31 15.68 13.93
N TYR A 353 14.98 16.67 13.33
CA TYR A 353 14.51 17.34 12.12
C TYR A 353 15.49 17.03 10.99
N ALA A 354 15.03 16.41 9.92
CA ALA A 354 15.81 15.96 8.78
C ALA A 354 15.51 16.82 7.56
N GLU A 355 16.55 17.32 6.92
CA GLU A 355 16.48 18.08 5.67
C GLU A 355 17.11 17.23 4.57
N LEU A 356 16.29 16.82 3.60
CA LEU A 356 16.65 15.70 2.71
C LEU A 356 17.47 16.09 1.48
N GLY A 357 17.55 17.38 1.16
CA GLY A 357 18.28 17.89 0.00
C GLY A 357 17.76 19.24 -0.47
N ASN A 358 18.40 19.82 -1.48
CA ASN A 358 17.96 21.09 -2.04
C ASN A 358 16.97 20.87 -3.18
N ILE A 359 15.68 21.17 -2.99
CA ILE A 359 14.65 20.99 -4.02
C ILE A 359 14.89 21.83 -5.29
N ARG A 360 15.75 22.85 -5.21
CA ARG A 360 16.13 23.73 -6.33
C ARG A 360 17.38 23.28 -7.08
N ASN A 361 18.07 22.23 -6.64
CA ASN A 361 19.28 21.71 -7.27
C ASN A 361 18.98 20.41 -8.02
N PHE A 362 19.24 20.38 -9.33
CA PHE A 362 18.95 19.23 -10.18
C PHE A 362 19.57 17.90 -9.71
N LYS A 363 20.78 17.93 -9.15
CA LYS A 363 21.44 16.70 -8.65
C LYS A 363 20.84 16.20 -7.36
N ASP A 364 20.27 17.08 -6.54
CA ASP A 364 19.56 16.70 -5.32
C ASP A 364 18.12 16.31 -5.59
N GLN A 365 17.48 16.94 -6.58
CA GLN A 365 16.16 16.56 -7.08
C GLN A 365 16.10 15.08 -7.47
N GLN A 366 17.20 14.47 -7.91
CA GLN A 366 17.25 13.02 -8.20
C GLN A 366 16.86 12.15 -7.00
N ARG A 367 17.04 12.63 -5.76
CA ARG A 367 16.56 11.92 -4.56
C ARG A 367 15.03 11.89 -4.46
N PHE A 368 14.38 12.87 -5.07
CA PHE A 368 12.93 13.11 -4.94
C PHE A 368 12.18 12.66 -6.19
N VAL A 369 12.71 12.88 -7.40
CA VAL A 369 12.00 12.57 -8.66
C VAL A 369 12.19 11.13 -9.14
N VAL A 370 13.04 10.34 -8.47
CA VAL A 370 13.23 8.92 -8.76
C VAL A 370 12.65 8.12 -7.61
N GLU A 371 11.63 7.32 -7.88
CA GLU A 371 10.92 6.48 -6.91
C GLU A 371 11.88 5.66 -6.03
N ASP A 372 12.77 4.89 -6.65
CA ASP A 372 13.75 4.05 -5.94
C ASP A 372 14.63 4.86 -5.00
N ASN A 373 14.94 6.12 -5.33
CA ASN A 373 15.73 6.97 -4.46
C ASN A 373 14.91 7.47 -3.26
N ARG A 374 13.61 7.75 -3.42
CA ARG A 374 12.71 8.05 -2.30
C ARG A 374 12.63 6.86 -1.34
N GLN A 375 12.48 5.65 -1.87
CA GLN A 375 12.52 4.43 -1.07
C GLN A 375 13.88 4.22 -0.41
N ALA A 376 14.99 4.46 -1.11
CA ALA A 376 16.33 4.34 -0.52
C ALA A 376 16.54 5.31 0.66
N VAL A 377 16.06 6.55 0.56
CA VAL A 377 16.10 7.52 1.67
C VAL A 377 15.32 6.99 2.88
N ALA A 378 14.09 6.52 2.68
CA ALA A 378 13.27 5.93 3.75
C ALA A 378 13.94 4.70 4.38
N ASN A 379 14.56 3.83 3.57
CA ASN A 379 15.29 2.66 4.05
C ASN A 379 16.49 3.07 4.91
N TRP A 380 17.25 4.08 4.49
CA TRP A 380 18.44 4.53 5.23
C TRP A 380 18.09 5.25 6.54
N LEU A 381 16.97 6.00 6.56
CA LEU A 381 16.44 6.57 7.79
C LEU A 381 15.96 5.47 8.75
N CYS A 382 15.24 4.47 8.25
CA CYS A 382 14.79 3.33 9.05
C CYS A 382 15.97 2.56 9.65
N GLU A 383 17.03 2.28 8.87
CA GLU A 383 18.24 1.65 9.39
C GLU A 383 18.91 2.47 10.49
N GLY A 384 18.94 3.80 10.36
CA GLY A 384 19.49 4.66 11.41
C GLY A 384 18.62 4.64 12.67
N ILE A 385 17.29 4.55 12.53
CA ILE A 385 16.36 4.40 13.66
C ILE A 385 16.53 3.06 14.36
N LEU A 386 16.71 1.97 13.60
CA LEU A 386 16.99 0.63 14.15
C LEU A 386 18.30 0.57 14.95
N ASN A 387 19.17 1.56 14.79
CA ASN A 387 20.45 1.70 15.47
C ASN A 387 20.44 2.76 16.60
N ASP A 388 19.33 3.46 16.85
CA ASP A 388 19.18 4.46 17.95
C ASP A 388 18.97 3.82 19.32
#